data_AF-A0A8S1M2E3-F1
#
_entry.id   AF-A0A8S1M2E3-F1
#
_cell.length_a   1.000
_cell.length_b   1.000
_cell.length_c   1.000
_cell.angle_alpha   90.00
_cell.angle_beta   90.00
_cell.angle_gamma   90.00
#
_symmetry.space_group_name_H-M   'P 1'
#
loop_
_entity.id
_entity.type
_entity.pdbx_description
1 polymer ?
#
loop_
_entity_poly.entity_id
_entity_poly.type
_entity_poly.pdbx_seq_one_letter_code
_entity_poly.pdbx_strand_id
1 'polypeptide(L)'
;MLINRRYSKLFYQGLQHTQYVMLMCRAYSIFKFMMTLIFTLTINCERCELTNWMLVVLVHSIIAFLYHTYMGVLLNNIQIVMQIAESLNHMIQIEEDQDQVNELSESQYVINEELDPYSYLTQEEMEKKQKVLAVQIRCEVALRYKVLRLLGIITFWSTQILVIWALRLQMLNPEDPELYHACFRHVITFQLVFLFLTMYQYLEVYMVTLLIVICLPFLIPVMLWHKFKQKKQNYDNQQSLNQLKKTCKMLYHSEKIQGDQECGICMHVYVTDEELLILPCDPKHHFHLHCIQAWLLINSTCPKCRASFLRFKQQQQQ
;
A
#
# COMPACT_ATOMS: atom_id res chain seq x y z
N MET A 1 32.40 -9.01 2.57
CA MET A 1 31.37 -8.04 2.14
C MET A 1 30.33 -7.68 3.21
N LEU A 2 30.13 -8.46 4.28
CA LEU A 2 29.14 -8.16 5.34
C LEU A 2 29.68 -7.32 6.51
N ILE A 3 30.99 -7.04 6.54
CA ILE A 3 31.68 -6.53 7.73
C ILE A 3 31.32 -5.06 8.02
N ASN A 4 31.05 -4.26 6.97
CA ASN A 4 30.85 -2.81 7.07
C ASN A 4 29.39 -2.36 6.85
N ARG A 5 28.46 -3.32 6.90
CA ARG A 5 27.03 -3.09 6.68
C ARG A 5 26.28 -3.25 7.99
N ARG A 6 25.67 -2.16 8.48
CA ARG A 6 24.83 -2.13 9.68
C ARG A 6 23.41 -1.70 9.31
N TYR A 7 22.41 -2.06 10.11
CA TYR A 7 21.06 -1.50 9.99
C TYR A 7 20.76 -0.54 11.14
N SER A 8 19.89 0.45 10.87
CA SER A 8 19.52 1.48 11.85
C SER A 8 18.93 0.92 13.15
N LYS A 9 19.08 1.64 14.27
CA LYS A 9 18.49 1.25 15.58
C LYS A 9 16.95 1.20 15.50
N LEU A 10 16.34 2.13 14.75
CA LEU A 10 14.90 2.13 14.47
C LEU A 10 14.44 0.82 13.81
N PHE A 11 15.20 0.32 12.83
CA PHE A 11 14.93 -0.97 12.19
C PHE A 11 15.07 -2.14 13.15
N TYR A 12 16.12 -2.15 13.98
CA TYR A 12 16.30 -3.17 15.00
C TYR A 12 15.12 -3.23 15.97
N GLN A 13 14.65 -2.08 16.46
CA GLN A 13 13.48 -2.00 17.35
C GLN A 13 12.19 -2.47 16.66
N GLY A 14 12.02 -2.16 15.36
CA GLY A 14 10.90 -2.65 14.55
C GLY A 14 10.96 -4.18 14.35
N LEU A 15 12.15 -4.72 14.13
CA LEU A 15 12.39 -6.16 14.01
C LEU A 15 12.07 -6.89 15.31
N GLN A 16 12.59 -6.42 16.44
CA GLN A 16 12.31 -6.99 17.77
C GLN A 16 10.81 -6.98 18.08
N HIS A 17 10.12 -5.87 17.80
CA HIS A 17 8.67 -5.80 17.95
C HIS A 17 7.97 -6.85 17.08
N THR A 18 8.41 -7.01 15.84
CA THR A 18 7.85 -8.01 14.92
C THR A 18 8.06 -9.44 15.42
N GLN A 19 9.27 -9.76 15.89
CA GLN A 19 9.60 -11.07 16.48
C GLN A 19 8.75 -11.35 17.71
N TYR A 20 8.56 -10.36 18.59
CA TYR A 20 7.71 -10.47 19.76
C TYR A 20 6.24 -10.74 19.40
N VAL A 21 5.69 -10.02 18.43
CA VAL A 21 4.32 -10.26 17.94
C VAL A 21 4.19 -11.67 17.37
N MET A 22 5.16 -12.17 16.60
CA MET A 22 5.13 -13.55 16.09
C MET A 22 5.20 -14.58 17.24
N LEU A 23 5.98 -14.31 18.28
CA LEU A 23 6.04 -15.16 19.48
C LEU A 23 4.68 -15.21 20.20
N MET A 24 4.03 -14.07 20.38
CA MET A 24 2.69 -14.01 21.01
C MET A 24 1.63 -14.72 20.18
N CYS A 25 1.66 -14.59 18.86
CA CYS A 25 0.74 -15.32 17.97
C CYS A 25 0.98 -16.84 18.01
N ARG A 26 2.22 -17.30 18.19
CA ARG A 26 2.53 -18.72 18.42
C ARG A 26 1.96 -19.21 19.75
N ALA A 27 2.20 -18.47 20.83
CA ALA A 27 1.67 -18.79 22.16
C ALA A 27 0.13 -18.86 22.14
N TYR A 28 -0.52 -17.90 21.48
CA TYR A 28 -1.96 -17.92 21.27
C TYR A 28 -2.44 -19.14 20.48
N SER A 29 -1.73 -19.52 19.41
CA SER A 29 -2.08 -20.71 18.62
C SER A 29 -1.98 -22.00 19.44
N ILE A 30 -0.97 -22.11 20.31
CA ILE A 30 -0.82 -23.24 21.26
C ILE A 30 -1.97 -23.23 22.27
N PHE A 31 -2.25 -22.09 22.90
CA PHE A 31 -3.34 -21.95 23.86
C PHE A 31 -4.69 -22.33 23.23
N LYS A 32 -4.97 -21.82 22.02
CA LYS A 32 -6.17 -22.16 21.25
C LYS A 32 -6.26 -23.65 20.98
N PHE A 33 -5.17 -24.28 20.54
CA PHE A 33 -5.12 -25.73 20.33
C PHE A 33 -5.43 -26.51 21.61
N MET A 34 -4.73 -26.20 22.71
CA MET A 34 -4.87 -26.92 23.98
C MET A 34 -6.28 -26.81 24.55
N MET A 35 -6.84 -25.60 24.57
CA MET A 35 -8.21 -25.40 25.05
C MET A 35 -9.23 -26.11 24.17
N THR A 36 -9.09 -26.01 22.84
CA THR A 36 -10.01 -26.70 21.92
C THR A 36 -9.91 -28.22 22.05
N LEU A 37 -8.71 -28.76 22.28
CA LEU A 37 -8.48 -30.19 22.48
C LEU A 37 -9.15 -30.67 23.78
N ILE A 38 -8.96 -29.93 24.88
CA ILE A 38 -9.61 -30.23 26.16
C ILE A 38 -11.14 -30.24 25.98
N PHE A 39 -11.70 -29.22 25.33
CA PHE A 39 -13.15 -29.19 25.06
C PHE A 39 -13.59 -30.36 24.17
N THR A 40 -12.84 -30.71 23.14
CA THR A 40 -13.17 -31.84 22.25
C THR A 40 -13.16 -33.17 22.99
N LEU A 41 -12.22 -33.37 23.93
CA LEU A 41 -12.09 -34.60 24.72
C LEU A 41 -13.09 -34.69 25.87
N THR A 42 -13.55 -33.56 26.41
CA THR A 42 -14.46 -33.51 27.57
C THR A 42 -15.93 -33.44 27.15
N ILE A 43 -16.22 -32.88 25.97
CA ILE A 43 -17.57 -32.79 25.42
C ILE A 43 -17.88 -34.08 24.65
N ASN A 44 -18.53 -35.03 25.31
CA ASN A 44 -19.04 -36.22 24.64
C ASN A 44 -20.36 -35.90 23.90
N CYS A 45 -20.25 -35.22 22.76
CA CYS A 45 -21.40 -34.89 21.91
C CYS A 45 -21.29 -35.60 20.56
N GLU A 46 -21.92 -36.77 20.45
CA GLU A 46 -21.75 -37.71 19.34
C GLU A 46 -22.33 -37.23 17.99
N ARG A 47 -22.93 -36.02 17.88
CA ARG A 47 -23.59 -35.59 16.63
C ARG A 47 -23.84 -34.09 16.44
N CYS A 48 -23.06 -33.20 17.07
CA CYS A 48 -23.31 -31.75 16.97
C CYS A 48 -22.38 -31.04 15.97
N GLU A 49 -22.91 -30.06 15.23
CA GLU A 49 -22.13 -29.13 14.41
C GLU A 49 -20.97 -28.47 15.20
N LEU A 50 -21.09 -28.38 16.54
CA LEU A 50 -20.05 -27.91 17.45
C LEU A 50 -18.79 -28.77 17.40
N THR A 51 -18.92 -30.11 17.33
CA THR A 51 -17.77 -31.03 17.26
C THR A 51 -17.00 -30.82 15.97
N ASN A 52 -17.70 -30.63 14.85
CA ASN A 52 -17.08 -30.31 13.56
C ASN A 52 -16.34 -28.97 13.62
N TRP A 53 -16.97 -27.94 14.20
CA TRP A 53 -16.34 -26.64 14.38
C TRP A 53 -15.05 -26.75 15.21
N MET A 54 -15.07 -27.48 16.34
CA MET A 54 -13.88 -27.69 17.18
C MET A 54 -12.74 -28.42 16.44
N LEU A 55 -13.05 -29.45 15.64
CA LEU A 55 -12.05 -30.13 14.82
C LEU A 55 -11.39 -29.19 13.80
N VAL A 56 -12.19 -28.33 13.14
CA VAL A 56 -11.63 -27.34 12.20
C VAL A 56 -10.79 -26.30 12.95
N VAL A 57 -11.18 -25.87 14.16
CA VAL A 57 -10.38 -24.98 15.01
C VAL A 57 -9.06 -25.63 15.41
N LEU A 58 -9.01 -26.93 15.71
CA LEU A 58 -7.77 -27.66 15.99
C LEU A 58 -6.81 -27.64 14.81
N VAL A 59 -7.30 -28.03 13.63
CA VAL A 59 -6.50 -28.02 12.38
C VAL A 59 -6.01 -26.61 12.08
N HIS A 60 -6.89 -25.61 12.19
CA HIS A 60 -6.51 -24.21 12.00
C HIS A 60 -5.45 -23.77 13.01
N SER A 61 -5.52 -24.20 14.28
CA SER A 61 -4.53 -23.85 15.31
C SER A 61 -3.14 -24.35 14.93
N ILE A 62 -3.05 -25.57 14.38
CA ILE A 62 -1.79 -26.15 13.90
C ILE A 62 -1.26 -25.34 12.70
N ILE A 63 -2.10 -25.05 11.71
CA ILE A 63 -1.70 -24.28 10.52
C ILE A 63 -1.20 -22.88 10.91
N ALA A 64 -1.92 -22.19 11.79
CA ALA A 64 -1.52 -20.88 12.30
C ALA A 64 -0.20 -20.95 13.08
N PHE A 65 0.00 -21.97 13.92
CA PHE A 65 1.26 -22.18 14.63
C PHE A 65 2.44 -22.38 13.67
N LEU A 66 2.27 -23.20 12.62
CA LEU A 66 3.30 -23.42 11.61
C LEU A 66 3.62 -22.12 10.84
N TYR A 67 2.58 -21.37 10.45
CA TYR A 67 2.74 -20.06 9.81
C TYR A 67 3.59 -19.10 10.65
N HIS A 68 3.21 -18.88 11.92
CA HIS A 68 3.92 -17.95 12.80
C HIS A 68 5.33 -18.45 13.17
N THR A 69 5.52 -19.76 13.27
CA THR A 69 6.85 -20.37 13.49
C THR A 69 7.76 -20.12 12.30
N TYR A 70 7.28 -20.37 11.08
CA TYR A 70 8.06 -20.13 9.87
C TYR A 70 8.39 -18.65 9.66
N MET A 71 7.42 -17.74 9.88
CA MET A 71 7.67 -16.29 9.91
C MET A 71 8.78 -15.94 10.91
N GLY A 72 8.72 -16.46 12.13
CA GLY A 72 9.73 -16.22 13.16
C GLY A 72 11.12 -16.73 12.77
N VAL A 73 11.22 -17.92 12.15
CA VAL A 73 12.50 -18.46 11.66
C VAL A 73 13.13 -17.54 10.61
N LEU A 74 12.34 -17.00 9.69
CA LEU A 74 12.85 -16.07 8.67
C LEU A 74 13.35 -14.76 9.28
N LEU A 75 12.63 -14.23 10.28
CA LEU A 75 12.99 -12.99 10.98
C LEU A 75 14.19 -13.13 11.91
N ASN A 76 14.61 -14.35 12.24
CA ASN A 76 15.82 -14.63 13.01
C ASN A 76 17.04 -14.95 12.13
N ASN A 77 16.84 -15.07 10.81
CA ASN A 77 17.94 -15.32 9.88
C ASN A 77 18.58 -13.99 9.46
N ILE A 78 19.81 -13.76 9.91
CA ILE A 78 20.53 -12.50 9.69
C ILE A 78 20.66 -12.14 8.20
N GLN A 79 20.87 -13.10 7.30
CA GLN A 79 20.99 -12.83 5.87
C GLN A 79 19.68 -12.28 5.30
N ILE A 80 18.56 -12.85 5.72
CA ILE A 80 17.22 -12.41 5.32
C ILE A 80 16.93 -11.03 5.90
N VAL A 81 17.23 -10.82 7.18
CA VAL A 81 17.04 -9.54 7.87
C VAL A 81 17.83 -8.42 7.18
N MET A 82 19.09 -8.66 6.81
CA MET A 82 19.90 -7.67 6.10
C MET A 82 19.32 -7.33 4.72
N GLN A 83 18.83 -8.31 3.97
CA GLN A 83 18.17 -8.05 2.69
C GLN A 83 16.87 -7.25 2.84
N ILE A 84 16.12 -7.47 3.93
CA ILE A 84 14.90 -6.71 4.24
C ILE A 84 15.25 -5.28 4.64
N ALA A 85 16.26 -5.10 5.49
CA ALA A 85 16.75 -3.77 5.83
C ALA A 85 17.20 -3.01 4.58
N GLU A 86 17.82 -3.69 3.61
CA GLU A 86 18.25 -3.09 2.34
C GLU A 86 17.05 -2.68 1.49
N SER A 87 16.01 -3.53 1.33
CA SER A 87 14.81 -3.14 0.57
C SER A 87 14.00 -2.04 1.22
N LEU A 88 14.08 -1.90 2.54
CA LEU A 88 13.43 -0.82 3.28
C LEU A 88 14.31 0.44 3.44
N ASN A 89 15.51 0.48 2.84
CA ASN A 89 16.47 1.59 2.94
C ASN A 89 16.91 1.91 4.39
N HIS A 90 17.00 0.89 5.23
CA HIS A 90 17.48 0.99 6.61
C HIS A 90 18.91 0.44 6.80
N MET A 91 19.59 0.10 5.71
CA MET A 91 21.00 -0.30 5.70
C MET A 91 21.91 0.91 5.58
N ILE A 92 22.95 0.93 6.40
CA ILE A 92 23.96 1.98 6.50
C ILE A 92 25.33 1.35 6.25
N GLN A 93 26.11 1.97 5.37
CA GLN A 93 27.50 1.62 5.13
C GLN A 93 28.37 2.43 6.08
N ILE A 94 29.26 1.77 6.81
CA ILE A 94 30.23 2.41 7.69
C ILE A 94 31.58 2.43 6.96
N GLU A 95 32.20 3.60 6.84
CA GLU A 95 33.58 3.74 6.38
C GLU A 95 34.51 3.23 7.49
N GLU A 96 35.46 2.36 7.15
CA GLU A 96 36.41 1.80 8.12
C GLU A 96 37.32 2.92 8.64
N ASP A 97 37.12 3.34 9.88
CA ASP A 97 38.22 3.86 10.68
C ASP A 97 38.81 2.69 11.48
N GLN A 98 40.13 2.51 11.35
CA GLN A 98 40.91 1.56 12.12
C GLN A 98 40.74 1.85 13.61
N ASP A 99 39.86 1.13 14.29
CA ASP A 99 40.07 0.52 15.61
C ASP A 99 38.73 0.07 16.24
N GLN A 100 38.79 -1.07 16.91
CA GLN A 100 37.74 -1.74 17.71
C GLN A 100 36.89 -2.80 16.99
N VAL A 101 37.53 -3.93 16.68
CA VAL A 101 36.83 -5.22 16.63
C VAL A 101 37.01 -5.91 17.98
N ASN A 102 36.10 -5.65 18.92
CA ASN A 102 35.93 -6.49 20.11
C ASN A 102 34.53 -7.15 20.09
N GLU A 103 34.56 -8.49 20.16
CA GLU A 103 33.48 -9.46 20.42
C GLU A 103 32.14 -9.34 19.66
N LEU A 104 31.92 -10.29 18.74
CA LEU A 104 30.70 -10.43 17.93
C LEU A 104 29.48 -10.84 18.79
N SER A 105 28.54 -9.91 18.99
CA SER A 105 27.19 -10.19 19.51
C SER A 105 26.13 -9.61 18.55
N GLU A 106 24.83 -9.94 18.72
CA GLU A 106 23.73 -9.44 17.85
C GLU A 106 23.69 -7.91 17.73
N SER A 107 24.25 -7.17 18.69
CA SER A 107 24.42 -5.71 18.63
C SER A 107 25.38 -5.25 17.54
N GLN A 108 26.21 -6.14 17.02
CA GLN A 108 27.21 -5.81 16.00
C GLN A 108 26.58 -5.46 14.67
N TYR A 109 25.34 -5.87 14.35
CA TYR A 109 24.71 -5.48 13.08
C TYR A 109 23.87 -4.20 13.21
N VAL A 110 23.74 -3.64 14.41
CA VAL A 110 23.03 -2.39 14.68
C VAL A 110 24.03 -1.24 14.64
N ILE A 111 23.60 -0.10 14.12
CA ILE A 111 24.43 1.12 14.20
C ILE A 111 24.51 1.65 15.63
N ASN A 112 25.66 2.19 16.01
CA ASN A 112 25.86 2.84 17.30
C ASN A 112 24.97 4.10 17.41
N GLU A 113 24.60 4.47 18.64
CA GLU A 113 23.67 5.56 18.91
C GLU A 113 24.16 6.93 18.41
N GLU A 114 25.46 7.19 18.49
CA GLU A 114 26.08 8.43 17.99
C GLU A 114 26.02 8.55 16.46
N LEU A 115 25.98 7.42 15.75
CA LEU A 115 25.96 7.35 14.29
C LEU A 115 24.55 7.08 13.74
N ASP A 116 23.54 6.93 14.61
CA ASP A 116 22.18 6.63 14.19
C ASP A 116 21.52 7.88 13.57
N PRO A 117 21.07 7.81 12.29
CA PRO A 117 20.39 8.93 11.62
C PRO A 117 19.10 9.38 12.31
N TYR A 118 18.60 8.59 13.25
CA TYR A 118 17.35 8.80 13.95
C TYR A 118 17.51 9.31 15.39
N SER A 119 18.74 9.61 15.82
CA SER A 119 19.07 10.09 17.18
C SER A 119 18.35 11.39 17.58
N TYR A 120 17.92 12.19 16.61
CA TYR A 120 17.19 13.44 16.87
C TYR A 120 15.70 13.25 17.19
N LEU A 121 15.13 12.07 16.94
CA LEU A 121 13.70 11.84 17.10
C LEU A 121 13.31 11.73 18.58
N THR A 122 12.16 12.30 18.93
CA THR A 122 11.58 12.11 20.26
C THR A 122 11.17 10.66 20.48
N GLN A 123 11.05 10.23 21.74
CA GLN A 123 10.63 8.87 22.07
C GLN A 123 9.24 8.52 21.47
N GLU A 124 8.30 9.46 21.49
CA GLU A 124 6.97 9.26 20.90
C GLU A 124 7.03 9.08 19.37
N GLU A 125 7.87 9.86 18.68
CA GLU A 125 8.06 9.73 17.23
C GLU A 125 8.76 8.43 16.86
N MET A 126 9.74 8.01 17.66
CA MET A 126 10.42 6.71 17.53
C MET A 126 9.42 5.57 17.66
N GLU A 127 8.58 5.57 18.70
CA GLU A 127 7.57 4.52 18.91
C GLU A 127 6.55 4.46 17.75
N LYS A 128 6.12 5.61 17.23
CA LYS A 128 5.21 5.66 16.07
C LYS A 128 5.87 5.07 14.82
N LYS A 129 7.10 5.47 14.52
CA LYS A 129 7.87 4.96 13.36
C LYS A 129 8.19 3.47 13.50
N GLN A 130 8.51 3.01 14.71
CA GLN A 130 8.78 1.61 15.02
C GLN A 130 7.57 0.73 14.68
N LYS A 131 6.35 1.13 15.06
CA LYS A 131 5.12 0.39 14.73
C LYS A 131 4.92 0.26 13.23
N VAL A 132 5.08 1.36 12.48
CA VAL A 132 4.97 1.34 11.02
C VAL A 132 6.02 0.41 10.40
N LEU A 133 7.26 0.48 10.88
CA LEU A 133 8.36 -0.33 10.37
C LEU A 133 8.16 -1.83 10.66
N ALA A 134 7.58 -2.19 11.81
CA ALA A 134 7.20 -3.57 12.10
C ALA A 134 6.16 -4.12 11.10
N VAL A 135 5.21 -3.30 10.66
CA VAL A 135 4.29 -3.68 9.57
C VAL A 135 5.05 -3.89 8.26
N GLN A 136 5.93 -2.94 7.90
CA GLN A 136 6.72 -3.00 6.66
C GLN A 136 7.62 -4.25 6.60
N ILE A 137 8.28 -4.60 7.70
CA ILE A 137 9.10 -5.81 7.81
C ILE A 137 8.26 -7.07 7.54
N ARG A 138 7.07 -7.19 8.15
CA ARG A 138 6.16 -8.33 7.89
C ARG A 138 5.73 -8.40 6.43
N CYS A 139 5.39 -7.25 5.83
CA CYS A 139 4.99 -7.15 4.44
C CYS A 139 6.12 -7.57 3.50
N GLU A 140 7.34 -7.10 3.73
CA GLU A 140 8.52 -7.46 2.92
C GLU A 140 8.83 -8.96 2.96
N VAL A 141 8.75 -9.59 4.14
CA VAL A 141 8.88 -11.05 4.27
C VAL A 141 7.79 -11.74 3.43
N ALA A 142 6.53 -11.35 3.57
CA ALA A 142 5.43 -11.95 2.80
C ALA A 142 5.60 -11.75 1.28
N LEU A 143 6.11 -10.61 0.83
CA LEU A 143 6.36 -10.35 -0.59
C LEU A 143 7.43 -11.28 -1.17
N ARG A 144 8.50 -11.54 -0.41
CA ARG A 144 9.61 -12.42 -0.82
C ARG A 144 9.18 -13.90 -0.84
N TYR A 145 8.37 -14.32 0.12
CA TYR A 145 7.93 -15.70 0.27
C TYR A 145 6.45 -15.88 -0.12
N LYS A 146 6.18 -16.09 -1.41
CA LYS A 146 4.81 -16.21 -1.96
C LYS A 146 3.92 -17.23 -1.25
N VAL A 147 4.48 -18.41 -0.92
CA VAL A 147 3.77 -19.47 -0.19
C VAL A 147 3.33 -18.98 1.18
N LEU A 148 4.22 -18.26 1.87
CA LEU A 148 3.94 -17.71 3.18
C LEU A 148 2.86 -16.63 3.14
N ARG A 149 2.89 -15.77 2.12
CA ARG A 149 1.82 -14.79 1.87
C ARG A 149 0.48 -15.45 1.64
N LEU A 150 0.44 -16.50 0.79
CA LEU A 150 -0.78 -17.24 0.54
C LEU A 150 -1.31 -17.90 1.82
N LEU A 151 -0.43 -18.51 2.61
CA LEU A 151 -0.77 -19.11 3.89
C LEU A 151 -1.32 -18.08 4.88
N GLY A 152 -0.74 -16.87 4.93
CA GLY A 152 -1.24 -15.74 5.72
C GLY A 152 -2.65 -15.30 5.30
N ILE A 153 -2.92 -15.24 4.00
CA ILE A 153 -4.26 -14.92 3.47
C ILE A 153 -5.26 -16.03 3.84
N ILE A 154 -4.90 -17.30 3.64
CA ILE A 154 -5.76 -18.44 3.97
C ILE A 154 -6.09 -18.47 5.46
N THR A 155 -5.08 -18.29 6.33
CA THR A 155 -5.28 -18.26 7.80
C THR A 155 -6.16 -17.10 8.24
N PHE A 156 -6.02 -15.91 7.63
CA PHE A 156 -6.92 -14.79 7.88
C PHE A 156 -8.37 -15.13 7.54
N TRP A 157 -8.65 -15.54 6.30
CA TRP A 157 -10.03 -15.81 5.85
C TRP A 157 -10.67 -16.99 6.58
N SER A 158 -9.91 -18.07 6.81
CA SER A 158 -10.41 -19.21 7.58
C SER A 158 -10.69 -18.84 9.04
N THR A 159 -9.93 -17.93 9.66
CA THR A 159 -10.28 -17.38 10.98
C THR A 159 -11.62 -16.63 10.95
N GLN A 160 -11.86 -15.79 9.93
CA GLN A 160 -13.14 -15.07 9.80
C GLN A 160 -14.32 -16.02 9.66
N ILE A 161 -14.18 -17.06 8.83
CA ILE A 161 -15.21 -18.09 8.63
C ILE A 161 -15.50 -18.82 9.95
N LEU A 162 -14.46 -19.20 10.69
CA LEU A 162 -14.60 -19.87 11.99
C LEU A 162 -15.32 -19.00 13.02
N VAL A 163 -15.02 -17.70 13.06
CA VAL A 163 -15.70 -16.74 13.94
C VAL A 163 -17.18 -16.64 13.59
N ILE A 164 -17.53 -16.52 12.31
CA ILE A 164 -18.93 -16.44 11.85
C ILE A 164 -19.67 -17.74 12.17
N TRP A 165 -19.04 -18.90 11.95
CA TRP A 165 -19.63 -20.19 12.28
C TRP A 165 -19.85 -20.34 13.80
N ALA A 166 -18.92 -19.88 14.63
CA ALA A 166 -19.09 -19.86 16.08
C ALA A 166 -20.29 -19.00 16.52
N LEU A 167 -20.43 -17.79 15.97
CA LEU A 167 -21.57 -16.91 16.25
C LEU A 167 -22.90 -17.54 15.80
N ARG A 168 -22.93 -18.20 14.63
CA ARG A 168 -24.11 -18.93 14.16
C ARG A 168 -24.52 -20.03 15.13
N LEU A 169 -23.55 -20.81 15.65
CA LEU A 169 -23.82 -21.87 16.62
C LEU A 169 -24.40 -21.32 17.93
N GLN A 170 -23.99 -20.13 18.36
CA GLN A 170 -24.55 -19.46 19.54
C GLN A 170 -25.99 -18.98 19.34
N MET A 171 -26.34 -18.54 18.12
CA MET A 171 -27.68 -18.08 17.78
C MET A 171 -28.69 -19.22 17.61
N LEU A 172 -28.22 -20.47 17.50
CA LEU A 172 -29.03 -21.68 17.26
C LEU A 172 -29.07 -22.59 18.50
N ASN A 173 -29.65 -22.20 19.65
CA ASN A 173 -30.33 -23.06 20.67
C ASN A 173 -30.61 -22.30 22.00
N PRO A 174 -31.57 -22.73 22.87
CA PRO A 174 -31.95 -24.13 23.13
C PRO A 174 -33.45 -24.48 23.21
N GLU A 175 -33.76 -25.72 22.79
CA GLU A 175 -34.97 -26.47 23.19
C GLU A 175 -34.76 -27.40 24.42
N ASP A 176 -33.61 -27.39 25.11
CA ASP A 176 -33.44 -28.19 26.35
C ASP A 176 -32.52 -27.52 27.41
N PRO A 177 -33.02 -27.06 28.57
CA PRO A 177 -32.25 -26.25 29.53
C PRO A 177 -31.27 -27.00 30.47
N GLU A 178 -31.50 -28.27 30.78
CA GLU A 178 -30.84 -28.95 31.92
C GLU A 178 -29.47 -29.57 31.58
N LEU A 179 -29.31 -30.21 30.41
CA LEU A 179 -28.01 -30.72 29.92
C LEU A 179 -27.11 -29.60 29.36
N TYR A 180 -27.72 -28.44 29.09
CA TYR A 180 -27.13 -27.30 28.39
C TYR A 180 -26.27 -26.42 29.31
N HIS A 181 -26.44 -26.42 30.64
CA HIS A 181 -26.06 -25.23 31.41
C HIS A 181 -24.60 -25.11 31.90
N ALA A 182 -23.85 -26.20 32.07
CA ALA A 182 -22.50 -26.17 32.64
C ALA A 182 -21.40 -26.32 31.57
N CYS A 183 -21.52 -27.33 30.70
CA CYS A 183 -20.53 -27.60 29.65
C CYS A 183 -20.57 -26.54 28.54
N PHE A 184 -21.78 -26.16 28.11
CA PHE A 184 -21.98 -25.13 27.08
C PHE A 184 -21.52 -23.75 27.55
N ARG A 185 -21.64 -23.44 28.84
CA ARG A 185 -21.21 -22.15 29.40
C ARG A 185 -19.70 -21.94 29.23
N HIS A 186 -18.89 -22.95 29.53
CA HIS A 186 -17.45 -22.88 29.34
C HIS A 186 -17.07 -22.78 27.85
N VAL A 187 -17.82 -23.45 26.98
CA VAL A 187 -17.65 -23.34 25.51
C VAL A 187 -17.98 -21.95 24.99
N ILE A 188 -19.09 -21.35 25.44
CA ILE A 188 -19.45 -19.96 25.10
C ILE A 188 -18.34 -19.03 25.59
N THR A 189 -17.92 -19.14 26.85
CA THR A 189 -16.85 -18.30 27.40
C THR A 189 -15.58 -18.43 26.57
N PHE A 190 -15.20 -19.65 26.20
CA PHE A 190 -14.06 -19.89 25.30
C PHE A 190 -14.25 -19.25 23.92
N GLN A 191 -15.43 -19.38 23.31
CA GLN A 191 -15.75 -18.76 22.02
C GLN A 191 -15.71 -17.23 22.07
N LEU A 192 -16.18 -16.62 23.16
CA LEU A 192 -16.10 -15.16 23.36
C LEU A 192 -14.66 -14.68 23.54
N VAL A 193 -13.84 -15.42 24.29
CA VAL A 193 -12.40 -15.13 24.41
C VAL A 193 -11.71 -15.28 23.06
N PHE A 194 -12.04 -16.34 22.30
CA PHE A 194 -11.55 -16.55 20.94
C PHE A 194 -11.92 -15.39 20.00
N LEU A 195 -13.18 -14.94 20.04
CA LEU A 195 -13.65 -13.77 19.29
C LEU A 195 -12.86 -12.51 19.67
N PHE A 196 -12.71 -12.22 20.95
CA PHE A 196 -11.98 -11.03 21.42
C PHE A 196 -10.52 -11.04 20.96
N LEU A 197 -9.83 -12.17 21.13
CA LEU A 197 -8.42 -12.30 20.75
C LEU A 197 -8.22 -12.23 19.22
N THR A 198 -9.13 -12.81 18.44
CA THR A 198 -9.08 -12.69 16.96
C THR A 198 -9.37 -11.26 16.49
N MET A 199 -10.32 -10.56 17.12
CA MET A 199 -10.57 -9.15 16.84
C MET A 199 -9.34 -8.29 17.12
N TYR A 200 -8.68 -8.51 18.26
CA TYR A 200 -7.44 -7.82 18.61
C TYR A 200 -6.31 -8.13 17.62
N GLN A 201 -6.13 -9.40 17.24
CA GLN A 201 -5.09 -9.85 16.31
C GLN A 201 -5.20 -9.18 14.93
N TYR A 202 -6.41 -8.89 14.46
CA TYR A 202 -6.68 -8.32 13.13
C TYR A 202 -7.20 -6.88 13.14
N LEU A 203 -7.12 -6.19 14.28
CA LEU A 203 -7.62 -4.83 14.47
C LEU A 203 -7.09 -3.85 13.42
N GLU A 204 -5.78 -3.90 13.12
CA GLU A 204 -5.16 -3.03 12.11
C GLU A 204 -5.81 -3.21 10.72
N VAL A 205 -6.07 -4.45 10.33
CA VAL A 205 -6.71 -4.78 9.04
C VAL A 205 -8.14 -4.23 9.02
N TYR A 206 -8.89 -4.41 10.10
CA TYR A 206 -10.25 -3.88 10.20
C TYR A 206 -10.28 -2.36 10.09
N MET A 207 -9.38 -1.65 10.79
CA MET A 207 -9.29 -0.19 10.71
C MET A 207 -8.97 0.30 9.29
N VAL A 208 -8.05 -0.35 8.58
CA VAL A 208 -7.73 -0.02 7.18
C VAL A 208 -8.91 -0.29 6.25
N THR A 209 -9.60 -1.42 6.42
CA THR A 209 -10.78 -1.73 5.59
C THR A 209 -11.91 -0.72 5.81
N LEU A 210 -12.14 -0.30 7.06
CA LEU A 210 -13.13 0.71 7.39
C LEU A 210 -12.77 2.06 6.75
N LEU A 211 -11.49 2.47 6.83
CA LEU A 211 -11.02 3.69 6.19
C LEU A 211 -11.24 3.67 4.68
N ILE A 212 -10.94 2.54 4.01
CA ILE A 212 -11.17 2.38 2.57
C ILE A 212 -12.67 2.50 2.25
N VAL A 213 -13.54 1.83 3.01
CA VAL A 213 -15.00 1.89 2.82
C VAL A 213 -15.55 3.30 3.02
N ILE A 214 -15.00 4.07 3.96
CA ILE A 214 -15.39 5.47 4.18
C ILE A 214 -14.86 6.38 3.08
N CYS A 215 -13.61 6.21 2.64
CA CYS A 215 -12.97 7.09 1.66
C CYS A 215 -13.41 6.85 0.21
N LEU A 216 -13.65 5.60 -0.19
CA LEU A 216 -14.01 5.25 -1.58
C LEU A 216 -15.26 6.00 -2.10
N PRO A 217 -16.37 6.12 -1.35
CA PRO A 217 -17.53 6.90 -1.76
C PRO A 217 -17.25 8.38 -2.05
N PHE A 218 -16.20 8.97 -1.48
CA PHE A 218 -15.80 10.36 -1.75
C PHE A 218 -14.78 10.46 -2.88
N LEU A 219 -13.84 9.51 -2.96
CA LEU A 219 -12.82 9.49 -4.01
C LEU A 219 -13.40 9.19 -5.38
N ILE A 220 -14.38 8.28 -5.48
CA ILE A 220 -14.98 7.88 -6.77
C ILE A 220 -15.65 9.08 -7.46
N PRO A 221 -16.54 9.87 -6.82
CA PRO A 221 -17.11 11.07 -7.42
C PRO A 221 -16.07 12.11 -7.83
N VAL A 222 -15.01 12.32 -7.04
CA VAL A 222 -13.93 13.26 -7.37
C VAL A 222 -13.17 12.80 -8.62
N MET A 223 -12.81 11.52 -8.68
CA MET A 223 -12.16 10.95 -9.87
C MET A 223 -13.06 11.01 -11.10
N LEU A 224 -14.35 10.68 -10.95
CA LEU A 224 -15.33 10.78 -12.03
C LEU A 224 -15.50 12.23 -12.47
N TRP A 225 -15.59 13.19 -11.55
CA TRP A 225 -15.68 14.61 -11.86
C TRP A 225 -14.46 15.10 -12.62
N HIS A 226 -13.25 14.68 -12.22
CA HIS A 226 -12.03 15.03 -12.93
C HIS A 226 -12.02 14.44 -14.36
N LYS A 227 -12.46 13.19 -14.54
CA LYS A 227 -12.62 12.58 -15.86
C LYS A 227 -13.67 13.29 -16.71
N PHE A 228 -14.82 13.65 -16.15
CA PHE A 228 -15.86 14.41 -16.84
C PHE A 228 -15.38 15.80 -17.23
N LYS A 229 -14.70 16.50 -16.32
CA LYS A 229 -14.10 17.82 -16.56
C LYS A 229 -13.06 17.76 -17.68
N GLN A 230 -12.19 16.75 -17.65
CA GLN A 230 -11.19 16.53 -18.70
C GLN A 230 -11.84 16.23 -20.05
N LYS A 231 -12.86 15.36 -20.10
CA LYS A 231 -13.59 15.05 -21.33
C LYS A 231 -14.27 16.28 -21.92
N LYS A 232 -14.89 17.12 -21.09
CA LYS A 232 -15.49 18.39 -21.51
C LYS A 232 -14.44 19.35 -22.07
N GLN A 233 -13.32 19.54 -21.37
CA GLN A 233 -12.23 20.40 -21.83
C GLN A 233 -11.64 19.93 -23.17
N ASN A 234 -11.46 18.62 -23.37
CA ASN A 234 -10.98 18.08 -24.64
C ASN A 234 -11.95 18.36 -25.79
N TYR A 235 -13.26 18.23 -25.55
CA TYR A 235 -14.29 18.57 -26.54
C TYR A 235 -14.23 20.07 -26.91
N ASP A 236 -14.13 20.96 -25.91
CA ASP A 236 -14.06 22.41 -26.11
C ASP A 236 -12.76 22.84 -26.83
N ASN A 237 -11.63 22.22 -26.49
CA ASN A 237 -10.34 22.43 -27.15
C ASN A 237 -10.40 21.99 -28.62
N GLN A 238 -11.00 20.82 -28.91
CA GLN A 238 -11.12 20.31 -30.27
C GLN A 238 -11.97 21.24 -31.14
N GLN A 239 -13.10 21.74 -30.63
CA GLN A 239 -13.94 22.69 -31.35
C GLN A 239 -13.18 24.00 -31.64
N SER A 240 -12.44 24.52 -30.65
CA SER A 240 -11.71 25.78 -30.77
C SER A 240 -10.48 25.66 -31.68
N LEU A 241 -9.80 24.51 -31.67
CA LEU A 241 -8.73 24.21 -32.61
C LEU A 241 -9.23 24.15 -34.06
N ASN A 242 -10.40 23.53 -34.30
CA ASN A 242 -11.00 23.50 -35.63
C ASN A 242 -11.33 24.90 -36.17
N GLN A 243 -11.67 25.84 -35.29
CA GLN A 243 -11.87 27.24 -35.66
C GLN A 243 -10.54 27.93 -36.01
N LEU A 244 -9.51 27.77 -35.16
CA LEU A 244 -8.17 28.32 -35.43
C LEU A 244 -7.59 27.82 -36.76
N LYS A 245 -7.78 26.54 -37.07
CA LYS A 245 -7.36 25.95 -38.36
C LYS A 245 -7.99 26.64 -39.57
N LYS A 246 -9.20 27.17 -39.44
CA LYS A 246 -9.90 27.86 -40.53
C LYS A 246 -9.42 29.30 -40.69
N THR A 247 -9.09 29.98 -39.59
CA THR A 247 -8.83 31.44 -39.58
C THR A 247 -7.36 31.81 -39.51
N CYS A 248 -6.50 30.94 -38.98
CA CYS A 248 -5.12 31.27 -38.61
C CYS A 248 -4.07 30.33 -39.23
N LYS A 249 -4.50 29.50 -40.19
CA LYS A 249 -3.61 28.62 -40.95
C LYS A 249 -2.95 29.41 -42.08
N MET A 250 -1.66 29.18 -42.29
CA MET A 250 -0.90 29.76 -43.39
C MET A 250 0.17 28.79 -43.91
N LEU A 251 0.74 29.08 -45.07
CA LEU A 251 1.91 28.41 -45.60
C LEU A 251 3.16 29.23 -45.28
N TYR A 252 4.23 28.56 -44.88
CA TYR A 252 5.50 29.21 -44.55
C TYR A 252 6.17 29.80 -45.79
N HIS A 253 6.58 31.06 -45.67
CA HIS A 253 7.42 31.76 -46.63
C HIS A 253 8.29 32.76 -45.87
N SER A 254 9.62 32.73 -46.04
CA SER A 254 10.55 33.45 -45.15
C SER A 254 10.33 34.97 -45.15
N GLU A 255 9.81 35.54 -46.24
CA GLU A 255 9.53 36.98 -46.38
C GLU A 255 8.22 37.41 -45.69
N LYS A 256 7.33 36.47 -45.37
CA LYS A 256 5.96 36.76 -44.89
C LYS A 256 5.76 36.57 -43.39
N ILE A 257 6.76 36.07 -42.67
CA ILE A 257 6.64 35.70 -41.25
C ILE A 257 7.60 36.53 -40.40
N GLN A 258 7.06 37.09 -39.31
CA GLN A 258 7.83 37.78 -38.28
C GLN A 258 8.03 36.85 -37.08
N GLY A 259 9.26 36.68 -36.63
CA GLY A 259 9.59 35.82 -35.47
C GLY A 259 10.60 34.73 -35.81
N ASP A 260 10.62 33.65 -35.03
CA ASP A 260 11.60 32.58 -35.17
C ASP A 260 11.39 31.81 -36.48
N GLN A 261 12.49 31.34 -37.08
CA GLN A 261 12.47 30.54 -38.32
C GLN A 261 12.40 29.03 -38.03
N GLU A 262 12.08 28.66 -36.79
CA GLU A 262 11.95 27.27 -36.34
C GLU A 262 10.73 27.09 -35.44
N CYS A 263 10.21 25.86 -35.44
CA CYS A 263 9.09 25.50 -34.60
C CYS A 263 9.53 25.25 -33.16
N GLY A 264 9.09 26.09 -32.21
CA GLY A 264 9.41 25.92 -30.79
C GLY A 264 8.84 24.67 -30.11
N ILE A 265 8.15 23.78 -30.83
CA ILE A 265 7.67 22.47 -30.31
C ILE A 265 8.59 21.34 -30.75
N CYS A 266 8.87 21.21 -32.06
CA CYS A 266 9.73 20.13 -32.58
C CYS A 266 11.18 20.56 -32.77
N MET A 267 11.50 21.85 -32.60
CA MET A 267 12.83 22.44 -32.79
C MET A 267 13.39 22.25 -34.21
N HIS A 268 12.53 22.11 -35.22
CA HIS A 268 12.94 22.04 -36.62
C HIS A 268 12.71 23.39 -37.32
N VAL A 269 13.68 23.77 -38.16
CA VAL A 269 13.59 24.94 -39.05
C VAL A 269 12.45 24.74 -40.05
N TYR A 270 11.72 25.82 -40.36
CA TYR A 270 10.63 25.77 -41.32
C TYR A 270 11.12 25.61 -42.77
N VAL A 271 10.37 24.82 -43.54
CA VAL A 271 10.57 24.63 -44.98
C VAL A 271 9.46 25.36 -45.74
N THR A 272 9.80 25.93 -46.90
CA THR A 272 8.83 26.62 -47.78
C THR A 272 7.62 25.74 -48.04
N ASP A 273 6.43 26.34 -47.98
CA ASP A 273 5.13 25.67 -48.17
C ASP A 273 4.72 24.70 -47.04
N GLU A 274 5.41 24.68 -45.89
CA GLU A 274 4.92 23.99 -44.70
C GLU A 274 3.72 24.71 -44.09
N GLU A 275 2.75 23.92 -43.61
CA GLU A 275 1.56 24.46 -42.94
C GLU A 275 1.87 24.87 -41.50
N LEU A 276 1.72 26.16 -41.24
CA LEU A 276 1.86 26.75 -39.92
C LEU A 276 0.51 27.23 -39.39
N LEU A 277 0.40 27.27 -38.07
CA LEU A 277 -0.69 27.92 -37.37
C LEU A 277 -0.12 29.08 -36.55
N ILE A 278 -0.54 30.31 -36.85
CA ILE A 278 -0.26 31.46 -35.99
C ILE A 278 -1.28 31.48 -34.85
N LEU A 279 -0.82 31.59 -33.61
CA LEU A 279 -1.71 31.75 -32.47
C LEU A 279 -2.14 33.21 -32.31
N PRO A 280 -3.41 33.49 -31.95
CA PRO A 280 -3.95 34.85 -31.84
C PRO A 280 -3.36 35.68 -30.69
N CYS A 281 -2.56 35.07 -29.80
CA CYS A 281 -1.92 35.76 -28.69
C CYS A 281 -0.76 36.68 -29.11
N ASP A 282 -0.06 36.36 -30.19
CA ASP A 282 1.02 37.17 -30.75
C ASP A 282 1.30 36.66 -32.17
N PRO A 283 1.40 37.54 -33.19
CA PRO A 283 1.73 37.13 -34.55
C PRO A 283 3.08 36.39 -34.69
N LYS A 284 4.00 36.53 -33.72
CA LYS A 284 5.28 35.80 -33.65
C LYS A 284 5.16 34.40 -33.06
N HIS A 285 3.97 34.00 -32.61
CA HIS A 285 3.72 32.68 -32.05
C HIS A 285 3.13 31.75 -33.11
N HIS A 286 3.99 31.24 -33.98
CA HIS A 286 3.67 30.24 -35.00
C HIS A 286 4.38 28.92 -34.73
N PHE A 287 3.75 27.84 -35.19
CA PHE A 287 4.22 26.47 -35.04
C PHE A 287 3.73 25.64 -36.23
N HIS A 288 4.38 24.52 -36.52
CA HIS A 288 3.82 23.55 -37.46
C HIS A 288 2.41 23.15 -37.03
N LEU A 289 1.50 23.08 -37.99
CA LEU A 289 0.09 22.78 -37.75
C LEU A 289 -0.09 21.48 -36.94
N HIS A 290 0.66 20.44 -37.29
CA HIS A 290 0.60 19.16 -36.59
C HIS A 290 1.12 19.25 -35.15
N CYS A 291 2.26 19.94 -34.95
CA CYS A 291 2.88 20.11 -33.63
C CYS A 291 1.95 20.83 -32.65
N ILE A 292 1.37 21.95 -33.07
CA ILE A 292 0.48 22.73 -32.21
C ILE A 292 -0.89 22.07 -32.03
N GLN A 293 -1.38 21.31 -33.02
CA GLN A 293 -2.59 20.51 -32.84
C GLN A 293 -2.43 19.47 -31.72
N ALA A 294 -1.33 18.73 -31.70
CA ALA A 294 -1.06 17.74 -30.65
C ALA A 294 -0.99 18.42 -29.27
N TRP A 295 -0.34 19.59 -29.20
CA TRP A 295 -0.25 20.37 -27.97
C TRP A 295 -1.61 20.86 -27.48
N LEU A 296 -2.42 21.48 -28.35
CA LEU A 296 -3.69 22.12 -27.95
C LEU A 296 -4.81 21.13 -27.62
N LEU A 297 -4.67 19.86 -28.00
CA LEU A 297 -5.56 18.78 -27.54
C LEU A 297 -5.35 18.45 -26.06
N ILE A 298 -4.15 18.69 -25.53
CA ILE A 298 -3.79 18.39 -24.14
C ILE A 298 -3.79 19.67 -23.29
N ASN A 299 -3.28 20.78 -23.84
CA ASN A 299 -3.06 22.03 -23.12
C ASN A 299 -3.88 23.17 -23.74
N SER A 300 -4.57 23.96 -22.92
CA SER A 300 -5.38 25.09 -23.42
C SER A 300 -4.60 26.41 -23.60
N THR A 301 -3.28 26.34 -23.77
CA THR A 301 -2.36 27.49 -23.67
C THR A 301 -1.26 27.50 -24.74
N CYS A 302 -0.79 28.69 -25.14
CA CYS A 302 0.35 28.86 -26.03
C CYS A 302 1.66 28.27 -25.43
N PRO A 303 2.46 27.50 -26.20
CA PRO A 303 3.75 26.97 -25.72
C PRO A 303 4.76 28.05 -25.33
N LYS A 304 4.72 29.23 -25.98
CA LYS A 304 5.65 30.34 -25.73
C LYS A 304 5.24 31.21 -24.54
N CYS A 305 4.03 31.78 -24.56
CA CYS A 305 3.61 32.77 -23.55
C CYS A 305 2.59 32.25 -22.52
N ARG A 306 2.17 30.98 -22.60
CA ARG A 306 1.13 30.37 -21.74
C ARG A 306 -0.24 31.06 -21.75
N ALA A 307 -0.45 32.02 -22.65
CA ALA A 307 -1.76 32.65 -22.84
C ALA A 307 -2.79 31.59 -23.28
N SER A 308 -3.98 31.60 -22.66
CA SER A 308 -5.03 30.66 -23.01
C SER A 308 -5.67 31.03 -24.34
N PHE A 309 -5.72 30.08 -25.29
CA PHE A 309 -6.33 30.35 -26.58
C PHE A 309 -7.87 30.35 -26.54
N LEU A 310 -8.48 29.86 -25.45
CA LEU A 310 -9.93 29.88 -25.24
C LEU A 310 -10.48 31.30 -25.00
N ARG A 311 -9.63 32.25 -24.56
CA ARG A 311 -10.04 33.66 -24.34
C ARG A 311 -10.37 34.40 -25.64
N PHE A 312 -9.78 34.00 -26.77
CA PHE A 312 -10.02 34.65 -28.06
C PHE A 312 -11.40 34.35 -28.67
N LYS A 313 -12.07 33.27 -28.21
CA LYS A 313 -13.44 32.92 -28.61
C LYS A 313 -14.46 33.99 -28.13
N GLN A 314 -14.18 34.64 -27.00
CA GLN A 314 -15.06 35.64 -26.39
C GLN A 314 -14.88 37.03 -27.02
N GLN A 315 -13.69 37.34 -27.52
CA GLN A 315 -13.38 38.66 -28.13
C GLN A 315 -13.80 38.78 -29.60
N GLN A 316 -14.12 37.67 -30.29
CA GLN A 316 -14.67 37.69 -31.65
C GLN A 316 -16.21 37.63 -31.69
N GLN A 317 -16.87 37.53 -30.53
CA GLN A 317 -18.33 37.50 -30.38
C GLN A 317 -18.91 38.76 -29.71
N GLN A 318 -18.05 39.72 -29.38
CA GLN A 318 -18.38 41.11 -29.04
C GLN A 318 -17.94 41.99 -30.21
#